data_AF-A0A1D8K7X1-F1
#
_entry.id   AF-A0A1D8K7X1-F1
#
_cell.length_a   1.000
_cell.length_b   1.000
_cell.length_c   1.000
_cell.angle_alpha   90.00
_cell.angle_beta   90.00
_cell.angle_gamma   90.00
#
_symmetry.space_group_name_H-M   'P 1'
#
loop_
_entity.id
_entity.type
_entity.pdbx_description
1 polymer ?
#
loop_
_entity_poly.entity_id
_entity_poly.type
_entity_poly.pdbx_seq_one_letter_code
_entity_poly.pdbx_strand_id
1 'polypeptide(L)'
;MGIEFVLEKELASIGITVTEFATITGIINAEIGPGKFSELFNTMMGKMTQTYEVVTANLQPFVDLDTEDDFNARFDALVSWYSERYLLEISKARAYADDAYEDYVHLVCMREAKTGFPLLKRTFTRLAELTDKWITNDYWLAMCIDTVYKKLPRLLSEIAELKQKDPEDAYKIYRAAFSDLGVQLTLIGQQNVRFKEKVIS
;
A
#
# COMPACT_ATOMS: atom_id res chain seq x y z
N MET A 1 -15.19 -4.42 -17.05
CA MET A 1 -15.04 -3.63 -15.80
C MET A 1 -14.28 -2.36 -16.14
N GLY A 2 -14.77 -1.20 -15.71
CA GLY A 2 -14.11 0.10 -15.91
C GLY A 2 -12.76 0.16 -15.19
N ILE A 3 -11.91 1.13 -15.57
CA ILE A 3 -10.56 1.27 -15.01
C ILE A 3 -10.64 1.64 -13.53
N GLU A 4 -11.57 2.52 -13.17
CA GLU A 4 -11.86 3.01 -11.83
C GLU A 4 -12.16 1.85 -10.88
N PHE A 5 -13.04 0.93 -11.29
CA PHE A 5 -13.36 -0.26 -10.50
C PHE A 5 -12.12 -1.12 -10.22
N VAL A 6 -11.25 -1.29 -11.23
CA VAL A 6 -10.00 -2.04 -11.04
C VAL A 6 -9.10 -1.32 -10.04
N LEU A 7 -8.91 -0.01 -10.20
CA LEU A 7 -8.09 0.79 -9.28
C LEU A 7 -8.61 0.72 -7.85
N GLU A 8 -9.92 0.88 -7.65
CA GLU A 8 -10.54 0.85 -6.33
C GLU A 8 -10.40 -0.52 -5.67
N LYS A 9 -10.67 -1.61 -6.41
CA LYS A 9 -10.52 -2.98 -5.92
C LYS A 9 -9.08 -3.27 -5.48
N GLU A 10 -8.09 -2.86 -6.27
CA GLU A 10 -6.69 -3.11 -5.94
C GLU A 10 -6.22 -2.23 -4.76
N LEU A 11 -6.67 -0.97 -4.66
CA LEU A 11 -6.43 -0.13 -3.47
C LEU A 11 -7.08 -0.71 -2.21
N ALA A 12 -8.32 -1.19 -2.30
CA ALA A 12 -8.99 -1.85 -1.16
C ALA A 12 -8.22 -3.10 -0.71
N SER A 13 -7.67 -3.87 -1.67
CA SER A 13 -6.82 -5.02 -1.36
C SER A 13 -5.54 -4.60 -0.62
N ILE A 14 -4.89 -3.51 -1.04
CA ILE A 14 -3.73 -2.93 -0.34
C ILE A 14 -4.14 -2.48 1.09
N GLY A 15 -5.29 -1.83 1.24
CA GLY A 15 -5.84 -1.36 2.51
C GLY A 15 -6.12 -2.47 3.53
N ILE A 16 -6.65 -3.60 3.07
CA ILE A 16 -6.88 -4.77 3.93
C ILE A 16 -5.54 -5.34 4.43
N THR A 17 -4.53 -5.41 3.56
CA THR A 17 -3.23 -5.98 3.91
C THR A 17 -2.47 -5.14 4.94
N VAL A 18 -2.46 -3.81 4.81
CA VAL A 18 -1.84 -2.94 5.84
C VAL A 18 -2.54 -3.07 7.19
N THR A 19 -3.87 -3.21 7.20
CA THR A 19 -4.66 -3.40 8.42
C THR A 19 -4.30 -4.71 9.11
N GLU A 20 -4.12 -5.78 8.33
CA GLU A 20 -3.79 -7.11 8.86
C GLU A 20 -2.37 -7.13 9.45
N PHE A 21 -1.38 -6.56 8.76
CA PHE A 21 -0.02 -6.42 9.30
C PHE A 21 0.01 -5.57 10.58
N ALA A 22 -0.71 -4.45 10.62
CA ALA A 22 -0.82 -3.63 11.82
C ALA A 22 -1.44 -4.41 12.98
N THR A 23 -2.42 -5.27 12.71
CA THR A 23 -3.08 -6.09 13.73
C THR A 23 -2.14 -7.15 14.29
N ILE A 24 -1.48 -7.90 13.40
CA ILE A 24 -0.50 -8.92 13.78
C ILE A 24 0.63 -8.32 14.61
N THR A 25 1.16 -7.18 14.18
CA THR A 25 2.26 -6.49 14.83
C THR A 25 1.91 -6.06 16.25
N GLY A 26 0.71 -5.49 16.43
CA GLY A 26 0.23 -5.11 17.76
C GLY A 26 0.10 -6.29 18.72
N ILE A 27 -0.39 -7.45 18.24
CA ILE A 27 -0.53 -8.65 19.07
C ILE A 27 0.85 -9.22 19.43
N ILE A 28 1.75 -9.36 18.45
CA ILE A 28 3.08 -9.93 18.66
C ILE A 28 3.89 -9.11 19.66
N ASN A 29 3.93 -7.78 19.49
CA ASN A 29 4.71 -6.91 20.38
C ASN A 29 4.13 -6.84 21.80
N ALA A 30 2.80 -6.91 21.94
CA ALA A 30 2.15 -6.94 23.26
C ALA A 30 2.45 -8.23 24.04
N GLU A 31 2.55 -9.38 23.35
CA GLU A 31 2.64 -10.69 24.00
C GLU A 31 4.09 -11.19 24.18
N ILE A 32 5.01 -10.85 23.27
CA ILE A 32 6.41 -11.33 23.33
C ILE A 32 7.28 -10.39 24.16
N GLY A 33 6.97 -9.10 24.16
CA GLY A 33 7.77 -8.08 24.82
C GLY A 33 9.10 -7.79 24.10
N PRO A 34 9.96 -6.92 24.68
CA PRO A 34 11.20 -6.49 24.04
C PRO A 34 12.27 -7.60 24.01
N GLY A 35 13.04 -7.64 22.91
CA GLY A 35 14.17 -8.54 22.75
C GLY A 35 14.52 -8.82 21.29
N LYS A 36 15.48 -9.71 21.05
CA LYS A 36 16.00 -10.02 19.71
C LYS A 36 14.93 -10.44 18.70
N PHE A 37 13.91 -11.17 19.15
CA PHE A 37 12.79 -11.54 18.29
C PHE A 37 12.04 -10.30 17.81
N SER A 38 11.64 -9.44 18.74
CA SER A 38 10.85 -8.24 18.46
C SER A 38 11.65 -7.22 17.65
N GLU A 39 12.97 -7.11 17.86
CA GLU A 39 13.86 -6.30 17.03
C GLU A 39 13.87 -6.75 15.56
N LEU A 40 14.06 -8.05 15.31
CA LEU A 40 14.03 -8.60 13.96
C LEU A 40 12.63 -8.48 13.32
N PHE A 41 11.59 -8.79 14.09
CA PHE A 41 10.20 -8.67 13.66
C PHE A 41 9.84 -7.23 13.28
N ASN A 42 10.23 -6.26 14.10
CA ASN A 42 9.97 -4.83 13.84
C ASN A 42 10.81 -4.31 12.68
N THR A 43 12.02 -4.84 12.46
CA THR A 43 12.82 -4.53 11.27
C THR A 43 12.10 -4.99 9.99
N MET A 44 11.62 -6.24 9.99
CA MET A 44 10.83 -6.82 8.90
C MET A 44 9.56 -6.01 8.63
N MET A 45 8.80 -5.70 9.68
CA MET A 45 7.57 -4.93 9.56
C MET A 45 7.81 -3.48 9.15
N GLY A 46 8.92 -2.88 9.56
CA GLY A 46 9.36 -1.56 9.13
C GLY A 46 9.55 -1.49 7.61
N LYS A 47 10.16 -2.52 7.01
CA LYS A 47 10.27 -2.63 5.54
C LYS A 47 8.89 -2.67 4.87
N MET A 48 7.95 -3.43 5.42
CA MET A 48 6.58 -3.48 4.90
C MET A 48 5.86 -2.13 4.97
N THR A 49 6.08 -1.32 6.02
CA THR A 49 5.49 0.03 6.09
C THR A 49 5.94 0.93 4.94
N GLN A 50 7.20 0.79 4.48
CA GLN A 50 7.75 1.56 3.37
C GLN A 50 7.02 1.28 2.05
N THR A 51 6.59 0.03 1.83
CA THR A 51 5.80 -0.34 0.65
C THR A 51 4.50 0.47 0.55
N TYR A 52 3.79 0.66 1.66
CA TYR A 52 2.56 1.44 1.69
C TYR A 52 2.81 2.95 1.59
N GLU A 53 3.94 3.44 2.13
CA GLU A 53 4.35 4.84 1.96
C GLU A 53 4.52 5.20 0.50
N VAL A 54 5.20 4.35 -0.27
CA VAL A 54 5.38 4.54 -1.72
C VAL A 54 4.02 4.71 -2.40
N VAL A 55 3.03 3.88 -2.09
CA VAL A 55 1.67 3.99 -2.66
C VAL A 55 1.03 5.33 -2.31
N THR A 56 0.98 5.68 -1.02
CA THR A 56 0.35 6.92 -0.57
C THR A 56 1.04 8.16 -1.14
N ALA A 57 2.37 8.22 -1.12
CA ALA A 57 3.14 9.36 -1.62
C ALA A 57 2.95 9.60 -3.13
N ASN A 58 2.74 8.55 -3.91
CA ASN A 58 2.57 8.66 -5.36
C ASN A 58 1.14 9.01 -5.79
N LEU A 59 0.14 8.68 -4.97
CA LEU A 59 -1.27 8.86 -5.33
C LEU A 59 -1.93 10.06 -4.64
N GLN A 60 -1.43 10.46 -3.46
CA GLN A 60 -1.97 11.57 -2.69
C GLN A 60 -2.02 12.89 -3.48
N PRO A 61 -1.02 13.24 -4.30
CA PRO A 61 -1.07 14.49 -5.06
C PRO A 61 -2.27 14.61 -6.00
N PHE A 62 -2.85 13.49 -6.45
CA PHE A 62 -4.08 13.51 -7.24
C PHE A 62 -5.31 13.71 -6.34
N VAL A 63 -5.37 13.05 -5.19
CA VAL A 63 -6.46 13.29 -4.23
C VAL A 63 -6.50 14.77 -3.79
N ASP A 64 -5.34 15.41 -3.71
CA ASP A 64 -5.17 16.82 -3.35
C ASP A 64 -5.57 17.81 -4.47
N LEU A 65 -5.96 17.34 -5.66
CA LEU A 65 -6.62 18.17 -6.68
C LEU A 65 -8.13 18.23 -6.35
N ASP A 66 -8.46 18.94 -5.28
CA ASP A 66 -9.79 18.94 -4.70
C ASP A 66 -10.74 19.96 -5.34
N THR A 67 -10.20 21.03 -5.93
CA THR A 67 -10.96 22.06 -6.67
C THR A 67 -10.77 21.98 -8.18
N GLU A 68 -11.72 22.57 -8.93
CA GLU A 68 -11.62 22.69 -10.39
C GLU A 68 -10.44 23.58 -10.81
N ASP A 69 -10.19 24.64 -10.05
CA ASP A 69 -9.05 25.54 -10.27
C ASP A 69 -7.72 24.80 -10.12
N ASP A 70 -7.57 23.99 -9.06
CA ASP A 70 -6.39 23.14 -8.85
C ASP A 70 -6.21 22.13 -9.99
N PHE A 71 -7.29 21.47 -10.39
CA PHE A 71 -7.27 20.52 -11.50
C PHE A 71 -6.81 21.21 -12.79
N ASN A 72 -7.39 22.36 -13.12
CA ASN A 72 -7.03 23.11 -14.33
C ASN A 72 -5.57 23.56 -14.32
N ALA A 73 -5.07 24.03 -13.17
CA ALA A 73 -3.72 24.56 -13.03
C ALA A 73 -2.62 23.48 -12.95
N ARG A 74 -2.90 22.33 -12.32
CA ARG A 74 -1.85 21.38 -11.88
C ARG A 74 -1.94 19.99 -12.50
N PHE A 75 -3.10 19.59 -13.03
CA PHE A 75 -3.32 18.22 -13.50
C PHE A 75 -2.29 17.76 -14.53
N ASP A 76 -2.04 18.55 -15.59
CA ASP A 76 -1.15 18.13 -16.68
C ASP A 76 0.30 17.95 -16.21
N ALA A 77 0.77 18.86 -15.35
CA ALA A 77 2.08 18.76 -14.73
C ALA A 77 2.19 17.50 -13.84
N LEU A 78 1.13 17.18 -13.11
CA LEU A 78 1.10 16.01 -12.24
C LEU A 78 1.05 14.69 -13.04
N VAL A 79 0.28 14.64 -14.14
CA VAL A 79 0.28 13.50 -15.07
C VAL A 79 1.65 13.26 -15.68
N SER A 80 2.34 14.34 -16.08
CA SER A 80 3.72 14.24 -16.59
C SER A 80 4.67 13.71 -15.52
N TRP A 81 4.62 14.29 -14.32
CA TRP A 81 5.44 13.87 -13.19
C TRP A 81 5.27 12.38 -12.86
N TYR A 82 4.02 11.92 -12.83
CA TYR A 82 3.67 10.54 -12.52
C TYR A 82 4.18 9.58 -13.61
N SER A 83 3.94 9.91 -14.87
CA SER A 83 4.32 9.10 -16.04
C SER A 83 5.83 8.83 -16.11
N GLU A 84 6.65 9.78 -15.64
CA GLU A 84 8.12 9.63 -15.58
C GLU A 84 8.60 8.74 -14.43
N ARG A 85 7.80 8.58 -13.36
CA ARG A 85 8.27 8.04 -12.08
C ARG A 85 7.65 6.71 -11.68
N TYR A 86 6.42 6.44 -12.11
CA TYR A 86 5.66 5.29 -11.59
C TYR A 86 6.41 3.95 -11.75
N LEU A 87 7.14 3.74 -12.85
CA LEU A 87 7.92 2.51 -13.07
C LEU A 87 9.08 2.34 -12.07
N LEU A 88 9.74 3.44 -11.69
CA LEU A 88 10.83 3.42 -10.70
C LEU A 88 10.28 3.10 -9.31
N GLU A 89 9.12 3.65 -8.98
CA GLU A 89 8.48 3.50 -7.67
C GLU A 89 7.92 2.08 -7.45
N ILE A 90 7.38 1.42 -8.50
CA ILE A 90 6.98 -0.01 -8.41
C ILE A 90 8.15 -0.88 -7.97
N SER A 91 9.36 -0.61 -8.48
CA SER A 91 10.55 -1.40 -8.17
C SER A 91 10.96 -1.30 -6.70
N LYS A 92 10.76 -0.13 -6.07
CA LYS A 92 11.02 0.07 -4.63
C LYS A 92 10.08 -0.75 -3.76
N ALA A 93 8.78 -0.73 -4.08
CA ALA A 93 7.76 -1.50 -3.36
C ALA A 93 8.06 -3.01 -3.36
N ARG A 94 8.60 -3.53 -4.47
CA ARG A 94 9.07 -4.92 -4.57
C ARG A 94 10.28 -5.17 -3.69
N ALA A 95 11.33 -4.35 -3.82
CA ALA A 95 12.55 -4.51 -3.02
C ALA A 95 12.27 -4.56 -1.51
N TYR A 96 11.37 -3.71 -0.99
CA TYR A 96 11.00 -3.75 0.42
C TYR A 96 10.30 -5.05 0.83
N ALA A 97 9.49 -5.65 -0.05
CA ALA A 97 8.85 -6.93 0.21
C ALA A 97 9.86 -8.08 0.19
N ASP A 98 10.78 -8.08 -0.78
CA ASP A 98 11.88 -9.05 -0.88
C ASP A 98 12.75 -8.99 0.39
N ASP A 99 13.17 -7.79 0.80
CA ASP A 99 13.98 -7.59 2.01
C ASP A 99 13.24 -8.03 3.28
N ALA A 100 11.92 -7.88 3.34
CA ALA A 100 11.10 -8.35 4.47
C ALA A 100 11.00 -9.88 4.48
N TYR A 101 11.02 -10.52 3.32
CA TYR A 101 11.03 -11.98 3.25
C TYR A 101 12.28 -12.58 3.88
N GLU A 102 13.44 -11.99 3.62
CA GLU A 102 14.70 -12.48 4.15
C GLU A 102 14.68 -12.50 5.69
N ASP A 103 14.19 -11.42 6.31
CA ASP A 103 14.01 -11.34 7.76
C ASP A 103 12.98 -12.37 8.26
N TYR A 104 11.89 -12.58 7.51
CA TYR A 104 10.86 -13.55 7.85
C TYR A 104 11.42 -14.98 7.95
N VAL A 105 12.27 -15.40 7.01
CA VAL A 105 12.91 -16.73 7.01
C VAL A 105 13.75 -16.94 8.27
N HIS A 106 14.44 -15.89 8.73
CA HIS A 106 15.18 -15.94 10.00
C HIS A 106 14.24 -16.00 11.21
N LEU A 107 13.15 -15.23 11.17
CA LEU A 107 12.19 -15.11 12.27
C LEU A 107 11.47 -16.43 12.58
N VAL A 108 11.04 -17.17 11.56
CA VAL A 108 10.34 -18.46 11.76
C VAL A 108 11.23 -19.55 12.36
N CYS A 109 12.56 -19.40 12.29
CA CYS A 109 13.49 -20.31 12.91
C CYS A 109 13.60 -20.12 14.43
N MET A 110 13.22 -18.95 14.95
CA MET A 110 13.32 -18.59 16.36
C MET A 110 12.32 -19.36 17.23
N ARG A 111 12.61 -19.48 18.53
CA ARG A 111 11.79 -20.28 19.46
C ARG A 111 10.41 -19.66 19.70
N GLU A 112 10.33 -18.33 19.68
CA GLU A 112 9.13 -17.56 19.95
C GLU A 112 8.05 -17.84 18.89
N ALA A 113 8.46 -18.03 17.63
CA ALA A 113 7.59 -18.44 16.52
C ALA A 113 7.05 -19.88 16.64
N LYS A 114 7.63 -20.71 17.53
CA LYS A 114 7.25 -22.12 17.78
C LYS A 114 6.43 -22.28 19.06
N THR A 115 5.74 -21.22 19.47
CA THR A 115 4.97 -21.19 20.71
C THR A 115 3.73 -22.09 20.68
N GLY A 116 3.42 -22.69 21.83
CA GLY A 116 2.17 -23.42 22.08
C GLY A 116 1.00 -22.52 22.54
N PHE A 117 1.26 -21.24 22.78
CA PHE A 117 0.23 -20.31 23.27
C PHE A 117 -0.82 -20.02 22.19
N PRO A 118 -2.13 -20.26 22.43
CA PRO A 118 -3.15 -20.23 21.37
C PRO A 118 -3.24 -18.93 20.57
N LEU A 119 -3.16 -17.77 21.25
CA LEU A 119 -3.25 -16.46 20.60
C LEU A 119 -2.07 -16.22 19.66
N LEU A 120 -0.84 -16.43 20.15
CA LEU A 120 0.36 -16.27 19.35
C LEU A 120 0.43 -17.31 18.23
N LYS A 121 0.03 -18.56 18.48
CA LYS A 121 -0.03 -19.60 17.44
C LYS A 121 -0.93 -19.16 16.28
N ARG A 122 -2.16 -18.70 16.57
CA ARG A 122 -3.07 -18.16 15.54
C ARG A 122 -2.47 -16.97 14.81
N THR A 123 -1.81 -16.08 15.54
CA THR A 123 -1.20 -14.86 15.00
C THR A 123 -0.04 -15.17 14.06
N PHE A 124 0.82 -16.13 14.42
CA PHE A 124 1.90 -16.61 13.56
C PHE A 124 1.39 -17.36 12.34
N THR A 125 0.29 -18.12 12.44
CA THR A 125 -0.36 -18.72 11.26
C THR A 125 -0.83 -17.64 10.29
N ARG A 126 -1.51 -16.59 10.78
CA ARG A 126 -1.94 -15.46 9.94
C ARG A 126 -0.75 -14.74 9.30
N LEU A 127 0.34 -14.54 10.05
CA LEU A 127 1.57 -13.97 9.52
C LEU A 127 2.14 -14.86 8.41
N ALA A 128 2.20 -16.17 8.61
CA ALA A 128 2.70 -17.10 7.60
C ALA A 128 1.84 -17.11 6.33
N GLU A 129 0.51 -17.13 6.47
CA GLU A 129 -0.43 -17.03 5.35
C GLU A 129 -0.27 -15.72 4.60
N LEU A 130 -0.07 -14.61 5.32
CA LEU A 130 0.22 -13.32 4.70
C LEU A 130 1.55 -13.34 3.97
N THR A 131 2.63 -13.77 4.61
CA THR A 131 3.94 -13.82 3.96
C THR A 131 3.92 -14.74 2.74
N ASP A 132 3.31 -15.91 2.84
CA ASP A 132 3.24 -16.86 1.72
C ASP A 132 2.49 -16.29 0.51
N LYS A 133 1.34 -15.66 0.76
CA LYS A 133 0.52 -15.09 -0.31
C LYS A 133 1.07 -13.78 -0.87
N TRP A 134 1.62 -12.93 -0.01
CA TRP A 134 1.91 -11.54 -0.36
C TRP A 134 3.38 -11.27 -0.64
N ILE A 135 4.28 -12.15 -0.18
CA ILE A 135 5.72 -11.98 -0.30
C ILE A 135 6.36 -13.09 -1.14
N THR A 136 5.95 -14.36 -1.04
CA THR A 136 6.67 -15.46 -1.75
C THR A 136 6.05 -15.89 -3.07
N ASN A 137 4.84 -16.45 -3.05
CA ASN A 137 4.37 -17.27 -4.18
C ASN A 137 3.75 -16.46 -5.32
N ASP A 138 3.22 -15.27 -5.05
CA ASP A 138 2.54 -14.44 -6.05
C ASP A 138 2.82 -12.93 -5.93
N TYR A 139 3.73 -12.49 -5.03
CA TYR A 139 3.98 -11.07 -4.72
C TYR A 139 2.71 -10.21 -4.79
N TRP A 140 1.61 -10.70 -4.23
CA TRP A 140 0.28 -10.17 -4.53
C TRP A 140 0.19 -8.68 -4.22
N LEU A 141 0.91 -8.22 -3.18
CA LEU A 141 0.95 -6.80 -2.82
C LEU A 141 1.58 -5.98 -3.94
N ALA A 142 2.73 -6.44 -4.43
CA ALA A 142 3.42 -5.78 -5.53
C ALA A 142 2.62 -5.88 -6.84
N MET A 143 1.83 -6.94 -7.05
CA MET A 143 0.92 -7.05 -8.20
C MET A 143 -0.25 -6.08 -8.10
N CYS A 144 -0.86 -5.90 -6.93
CA CYS A 144 -1.89 -4.88 -6.70
C CYS A 144 -1.32 -3.49 -7.00
N ILE A 145 -0.15 -3.17 -6.44
CA ILE A 145 0.53 -1.89 -6.64
C ILE A 145 0.90 -1.69 -8.11
N ASP A 146 1.49 -2.68 -8.76
CA ASP A 146 1.84 -2.66 -10.19
C ASP A 146 0.59 -2.46 -11.06
N THR A 147 -0.53 -3.11 -10.71
CA THR A 147 -1.80 -2.93 -11.41
C THR A 147 -2.32 -1.51 -11.26
N VAL A 148 -2.35 -0.97 -10.04
CA VAL A 148 -2.73 0.44 -9.80
C VAL A 148 -1.87 1.35 -10.65
N TYR A 149 -0.56 1.17 -10.62
CA TYR A 149 0.38 2.07 -11.27
C TYR A 149 0.38 1.96 -12.80
N LYS A 150 0.00 0.82 -13.37
CA LYS A 150 -0.15 0.65 -14.83
C LYS A 150 -1.52 1.05 -15.36
N LYS A 151 -2.56 1.01 -14.52
CA LYS A 151 -3.92 1.38 -14.89
C LYS A 151 -4.17 2.87 -14.72
N LEU A 152 -3.58 3.50 -13.71
CA LEU A 152 -3.75 4.92 -13.45
C LEU A 152 -3.35 5.82 -14.62
N PRO A 153 -2.21 5.61 -15.32
CA PRO A 153 -1.86 6.41 -16.49
C PRO A 153 -2.92 6.37 -17.58
N ARG A 154 -3.61 5.23 -17.75
CA ARG A 154 -4.66 5.10 -18.77
C ARG A 154 -5.86 5.97 -18.44
N LEU A 155 -6.34 5.91 -17.19
CA LEU A 155 -7.41 6.78 -16.71
C LEU A 155 -7.02 8.26 -16.82
N LEU A 156 -5.79 8.60 -16.43
CA LEU A 156 -5.28 9.96 -16.51
C LEU A 156 -5.20 10.47 -17.96
N SER A 157 -4.79 9.63 -18.92
CA SER A 157 -4.79 9.98 -20.34
C SER A 157 -6.21 10.21 -20.87
N GLU A 158 -7.17 9.36 -20.52
CA GLU A 158 -8.59 9.55 -20.90
C GLU A 158 -9.14 10.88 -20.39
N ILE A 159 -8.82 11.25 -19.14
CA ILE A 159 -9.20 12.54 -18.55
C ILE A 159 -8.47 13.70 -19.23
N ALA A 160 -7.19 13.55 -19.56
CA ALA A 160 -6.42 14.58 -20.26
C ALA A 160 -6.97 14.86 -21.67
N GLU A 161 -7.34 13.81 -22.41
CA GLU A 161 -7.97 13.94 -23.72
C GLU A 161 -9.34 14.62 -23.64
N LEU A 162 -10.10 14.37 -22.58
CA LEU A 162 -11.37 15.05 -22.34
C LEU A 162 -11.15 16.52 -21.97
N LYS A 163 -10.16 16.81 -21.11
CA LYS A 163 -9.82 18.17 -20.66
C LYS A 163 -9.49 19.10 -21.84
N GLN A 164 -8.88 18.58 -22.90
CA GLN A 164 -8.59 19.36 -24.12
C GLN A 164 -9.85 19.83 -24.87
N LYS A 165 -10.99 19.15 -24.67
CA LYS A 165 -12.26 19.41 -25.36
C LYS A 165 -13.25 20.13 -24.44
N ASP A 166 -13.38 19.64 -23.21
CA ASP A 166 -14.30 20.12 -22.19
C ASP A 166 -13.65 19.99 -20.79
N PRO A 167 -13.01 21.06 -20.28
CA PRO A 167 -12.37 21.03 -18.97
C PRO A 167 -13.32 20.78 -17.80
N GLU A 168 -14.57 21.28 -17.90
CA GLU A 168 -15.56 21.19 -16.82
C GLU A 168 -16.03 19.73 -16.66
N ASP A 169 -16.37 19.07 -17.78
CA ASP A 169 -16.75 17.66 -17.76
C ASP A 169 -15.57 16.74 -17.42
N ALA A 170 -14.35 17.08 -17.85
CA ALA A 170 -13.15 16.38 -17.41
C ALA A 170 -12.95 16.43 -15.90
N TYR A 171 -13.17 17.59 -15.27
CA TYR A 171 -13.10 17.73 -13.82
C TYR A 171 -14.18 16.91 -13.11
N LYS A 172 -15.42 16.86 -13.63
CA LYS A 172 -16.49 16.02 -13.03
C LYS A 172 -16.12 14.54 -13.03
N ILE A 173 -15.60 14.03 -14.16
CA ILE A 173 -15.14 12.62 -14.25
C ILE A 173 -13.96 12.38 -13.32
N TYR A 174 -12.99 13.31 -13.30
CA TYR A 174 -11.86 13.26 -12.40
C TYR A 174 -12.29 13.16 -10.94
N ARG A 175 -13.20 14.03 -10.50
CA ARG A 175 -13.71 14.03 -9.12
C ARG A 175 -14.47 12.77 -8.79
N ALA A 176 -15.30 12.27 -9.71
CA ALA A 176 -16.00 11.00 -9.52
C ALA A 176 -15.00 9.87 -9.25
N ALA A 177 -13.97 9.72 -10.11
CA ALA A 177 -12.96 8.67 -9.93
C ALA A 177 -12.11 8.85 -8.66
N PHE A 178 -11.59 10.04 -8.40
CA PHE A 178 -10.64 10.27 -7.30
C PHE A 178 -11.29 10.46 -5.93
N SER A 179 -12.60 10.70 -5.85
CA SER A 179 -13.31 10.73 -4.57
C SER A 179 -13.27 9.37 -3.86
N ASP A 180 -13.62 8.29 -4.57
CA ASP A 180 -13.62 6.94 -4.01
C ASP A 180 -12.20 6.39 -3.79
N LEU A 181 -11.29 6.65 -4.75
CA LEU A 181 -9.87 6.30 -4.59
C LEU A 181 -9.26 7.04 -3.38
N GLY A 182 -9.66 8.29 -3.15
CA GLY A 182 -9.22 9.09 -2.01
C GLY A 182 -9.63 8.50 -0.67
N VAL A 183 -10.82 7.89 -0.57
CA VAL A 183 -11.26 7.17 0.64
C VAL A 183 -10.34 5.99 0.91
N GLN A 184 -10.05 5.16 -0.08
CA GLN A 184 -9.17 4.01 0.08
C GLN A 184 -7.74 4.45 0.44
N LEU A 185 -7.24 5.50 -0.19
CA LEU A 185 -5.89 6.02 0.07
C LEU A 185 -5.76 6.57 1.49
N THR A 186 -6.78 7.29 1.96
CA THR A 186 -6.85 7.79 3.34
C THR A 186 -6.82 6.64 4.34
N LEU A 187 -7.58 5.57 4.08
CA LEU A 187 -7.57 4.37 4.93
C LEU A 187 -6.18 3.72 4.96
N ILE A 188 -5.54 3.54 3.80
CA ILE A 188 -4.17 2.99 3.72
C ILE A 188 -3.22 3.85 4.55
N GLY A 189 -3.24 5.17 4.37
CA GLY A 189 -2.38 6.11 5.10
C GLY A 189 -2.59 6.03 6.62
N GLN A 190 -3.84 6.08 7.09
CA GLN A 190 -4.16 5.99 8.52
C GLN A 190 -3.73 4.66 9.13
N GLN A 191 -3.98 3.55 8.44
CA GLN A 191 -3.57 2.24 8.93
C GLN A 191 -2.06 2.09 8.92
N ASN A 192 -1.35 2.66 7.94
CA ASN A 192 0.10 2.64 7.90
C ASN A 192 0.72 3.47 9.05
N VAL A 193 0.13 4.61 9.42
CA VAL A 193 0.56 5.37 10.61
C VAL A 193 0.42 4.51 11.88
N ARG A 194 -0.74 3.88 12.08
CA ARG A 194 -0.96 2.97 13.21
C ARG A 194 -0.02 1.76 13.18
N PHE A 195 0.30 1.27 11.99
CA PHE A 195 1.23 0.19 11.80
C PHE A 195 2.62 0.59 12.29
N LYS A 196 3.13 1.75 11.84
CA LYS A 196 4.42 2.30 12.28
C LYS A 196 4.50 2.50 13.79
N GLU A 197 3.44 3.05 14.40
CA GLU A 197 3.39 3.23 15.86
C GLU A 197 3.61 1.92 16.61
N LYS A 198 3.02 0.83 16.11
CA LYS A 198 3.17 -0.52 16.69
C LYS A 198 4.53 -1.16 16.42
N VAL A 199 5.22 -0.75 15.35
CA VAL A 199 6.59 -1.22 15.03
C VAL A 199 7.61 -0.56 15.96
N ILE A 200 7.35 0.65 16.44
CA ILE A 200 8.26 1.42 17.30
C ILE A 200 8.02 1.12 18.79
N SER A 201 6.80 0.70 19.16
CA SER A 201 6.40 0.32 20.54
C SER A 201 7.01 -1.00 21.00
#